data_AF-A0AAP0X665-F1
#
_entry.id   AF-A0AAP0X665-F1
#
_cell.length_a   1.000
_cell.length_b   1.000
_cell.length_c   1.000
_cell.angle_alpha   90.00
_cell.angle_beta   90.00
_cell.angle_gamma   90.00
#
_symmetry.space_group_name_H-M   'P 1'
#
loop_
_entity.id
_entity.type
_entity.pdbx_description
1 polymer ?
#
loop_
_entity_poly.entity_id
_entity_poly.type
_entity_poly.pdbx_seq_one_letter_code
_entity_poly.pdbx_strand_id
1 'polypeptide(L)'
;MAETLEMKSSDIDMPAADEVINESDVVAATNIQNPSSSSDSDSDSEDEARENLQLQTLELELSNNPSNYEAHVQYIKLLRRLGQIEKLREAREAMGALFPLSPEMWQEWAKDEASLSNGSEALPVIEKLYERGVFDYLSVSLWCDYINFVQQYDPSVRDCSAAGILKARNLFERALTAAGLHIAEGSKIWEAYRDFEQAIFHTIDEANIEGKEKQVQRIRTIFHRQLSVPLADLRSTLFVYKAWEVEHGNVLDVNSGDLDGISSHVASAYNKALEMYNARTHLEEQISQQDMPDSERLQQFMSYLKFEQFSGDPARVQVLYERAITEFPISNDLWLDYTRYLDRTLKVANVIRDVYSRATKNCPWVGELWVGYLLSLERGHASEKEISAVFEKSLQCTFSSFEEYLDLFLTRIDGLRRRMSLAREAEGILDYALVRDTFQHASDYLSPHLKNTDGLLRLHSYWSRLELNLGKDLVAARGVWESLA
;
A
#
# COMPACT_ATOMS: atom_id res chain seq x y z
N MET A 1 -7.27 47.74 32.02
CA MET A 1 -6.74 49.05 31.60
C MET A 1 -6.52 48.94 30.09
N ALA A 2 -7.54 48.99 29.24
CA ALA A 2 -8.46 50.09 28.94
C ALA A 2 -7.73 51.36 28.50
N GLU A 3 -7.54 51.52 27.19
CA GLU A 3 -7.84 52.79 26.53
C GLU A 3 -8.26 52.57 25.07
N THR A 4 -9.30 53.30 24.72
CA THR A 4 -10.23 53.25 23.60
C THR A 4 -9.80 54.16 22.47
N LEU A 5 -10.17 53.88 21.22
CA LEU A 5 -10.50 54.91 20.23
C LEU A 5 -11.39 54.31 19.12
N GLU A 6 -12.67 54.70 19.15
CA GLU A 6 -13.67 54.54 18.10
C GLU A 6 -13.40 55.53 16.96
N MET A 7 -13.76 55.17 15.72
CA MET A 7 -14.50 56.10 14.85
C MET A 7 -15.31 55.36 13.76
N LYS A 8 -16.46 55.98 13.46
CA LYS A 8 -17.72 55.46 12.94
C LYS A 8 -17.82 55.21 11.42
N SER A 9 -18.85 54.43 11.12
CA SER A 9 -19.57 54.08 9.89
C SER A 9 -19.96 55.20 8.92
N SER A 10 -20.18 54.82 7.66
CA SER A 10 -21.38 55.24 6.91
C SER A 10 -21.72 54.25 5.78
N ASP A 11 -22.86 53.57 5.91
CA ASP A 11 -23.61 52.84 4.89
C ASP A 11 -24.19 53.79 3.84
N ILE A 12 -24.29 53.38 2.56
CA ILE A 12 -25.38 53.81 1.65
C ILE A 12 -25.79 52.67 0.70
N ASP A 13 -27.11 52.47 0.71
CA ASP A 13 -28.05 51.56 0.05
C ASP A 13 -27.97 51.29 -1.46
N MET A 14 -28.47 50.09 -1.82
CA MET A 14 -29.06 49.69 -3.11
C MET A 14 -30.39 50.42 -3.38
N PRO A 15 -30.90 50.41 -4.63
CA PRO A 15 -32.09 49.59 -4.85
C PRO A 15 -32.15 48.87 -6.21
N ALA A 16 -32.91 47.77 -6.21
CA ALA A 16 -33.37 47.02 -7.38
C ALA A 16 -34.73 47.55 -7.87
N ALA A 17 -35.04 47.37 -9.15
CA ALA A 17 -36.41 47.36 -9.68
C ALA A 17 -36.50 46.51 -10.96
N ASP A 18 -37.34 45.48 -10.89
CA ASP A 18 -37.88 44.71 -12.02
C ASP A 18 -38.94 45.54 -12.78
N GLU A 19 -39.08 45.33 -14.09
CA GLU A 19 -40.40 45.24 -14.74
C GLU A 19 -40.33 44.57 -16.13
N VAL A 20 -41.29 43.67 -16.36
CA VAL A 20 -41.52 42.79 -17.53
C VAL A 20 -42.68 43.35 -18.33
N ILE A 21 -42.62 43.49 -19.67
CA ILE A 21 -43.76 43.33 -20.61
C ILE A 21 -43.27 42.83 -22.00
N ASN A 22 -44.16 42.10 -22.65
CA ASN A 22 -44.05 41.04 -23.64
C ASN A 22 -44.35 41.47 -25.11
N GLU A 23 -43.90 40.61 -26.04
CA GLU A 23 -44.51 40.20 -27.34
C GLU A 23 -44.61 41.10 -28.60
N SER A 24 -44.07 40.53 -29.70
CA SER A 24 -44.71 40.23 -31.00
C SER A 24 -44.19 40.89 -32.29
N ASP A 25 -43.85 39.99 -33.23
CA ASP A 25 -44.15 39.96 -34.67
C ASP A 25 -43.30 40.65 -35.77
N VAL A 26 -42.57 39.77 -36.48
CA VAL A 26 -42.53 39.45 -37.92
C VAL A 26 -42.19 40.53 -38.98
N VAL A 27 -41.38 40.05 -39.94
CA VAL A 27 -41.19 40.36 -41.38
C VAL A 27 -40.09 41.33 -41.87
N ALA A 28 -39.35 40.76 -42.83
CA ALA A 28 -38.78 41.37 -44.04
C ALA A 28 -37.27 41.67 -44.07
N ALA A 29 -36.55 40.64 -44.52
CA ALA A 29 -35.37 40.64 -45.37
C ALA A 29 -34.93 41.99 -45.99
N THR A 30 -33.65 42.32 -45.83
CA THR A 30 -32.82 42.70 -46.98
C THR A 30 -31.35 42.30 -46.78
N ASN A 31 -30.92 41.54 -47.77
CA ASN A 31 -29.63 40.95 -48.05
C ASN A 31 -28.50 42.00 -48.18
N ILE A 32 -27.46 41.92 -47.35
CA ILE A 32 -26.12 42.45 -47.69
C ILE A 32 -25.10 41.37 -47.36
N GLN A 33 -24.48 40.87 -48.43
CA GLN A 33 -23.40 39.89 -48.44
C GLN A 33 -22.21 40.36 -47.62
N ASN A 34 -21.68 39.49 -46.76
CA ASN A 34 -20.27 39.46 -46.41
C ASN A 34 -19.83 37.99 -46.25
N PRO A 35 -18.58 37.67 -46.64
CA PRO A 35 -18.20 36.32 -47.00
C PRO A 35 -18.06 35.44 -45.75
N SER A 36 -18.60 34.23 -45.87
CA SER A 36 -18.29 33.10 -45.01
C SER A 36 -16.78 32.84 -45.01
N SER A 37 -16.09 33.14 -43.90
CA SER A 37 -14.87 32.45 -43.51
C SER A 37 -15.20 31.47 -42.40
N SER A 38 -15.33 30.21 -42.76
CA SER A 38 -15.21 29.07 -41.85
C SER A 38 -13.83 29.11 -41.18
N SER A 39 -13.80 29.33 -39.87
CA SER A 39 -12.55 29.30 -39.10
C SER A 39 -12.84 28.88 -37.67
N ASP A 40 -13.34 27.66 -37.48
CA ASP A 40 -13.46 27.03 -36.15
C ASP A 40 -12.90 25.59 -36.18
N SER A 41 -11.92 25.29 -37.04
CA SER A 41 -11.35 23.94 -37.19
C SER A 41 -9.84 23.84 -36.95
N ASP A 42 -9.18 24.91 -36.50
CA ASP A 42 -7.72 24.92 -36.26
C ASP A 42 -7.34 24.73 -34.78
N SER A 43 -8.28 24.95 -33.84
CA SER A 43 -7.98 24.91 -32.39
C SER A 43 -7.57 23.52 -31.89
N ASP A 44 -8.28 22.47 -32.31
CA ASP A 44 -8.00 21.10 -31.83
C ASP A 44 -6.65 20.57 -32.36
N SER A 45 -6.24 21.02 -33.55
CA SER A 45 -4.99 20.57 -34.19
C SER A 45 -3.73 21.16 -33.55
N GLU A 46 -3.80 22.40 -33.04
CA GLU A 46 -2.68 23.04 -32.35
C GLU A 46 -2.46 22.43 -30.96
N ASP A 47 -3.53 22.06 -30.28
CA ASP A 47 -3.46 21.47 -28.95
C ASP A 47 -2.91 20.03 -29.00
N GLU A 48 -3.34 19.20 -29.96
CA GLU A 48 -2.73 17.89 -30.20
C GLU A 48 -1.23 17.97 -30.56
N ALA A 49 -0.82 18.99 -31.32
CA ALA A 49 0.60 19.20 -31.66
C ALA A 49 1.44 19.59 -30.43
N ARG A 50 0.89 20.44 -29.54
CA ARG A 50 1.55 20.82 -28.28
C ARG A 50 1.68 19.63 -27.34
N GLU A 51 0.65 18.82 -27.20
CA GLU A 51 0.67 17.62 -26.35
C GLU A 51 1.66 16.57 -26.88
N ASN A 52 1.77 16.39 -28.19
CA ASN A 52 2.79 15.50 -28.77
C ASN A 52 4.24 16.00 -28.56
N LEU A 53 4.47 17.31 -28.61
CA LEU A 53 5.79 17.89 -28.31
C LEU A 53 6.15 17.72 -26.82
N GLN A 54 5.17 17.87 -25.93
CA GLN A 54 5.34 17.61 -24.50
C GLN A 54 5.67 16.13 -24.23
N LEU A 55 5.01 15.19 -24.92
CA LEU A 55 5.36 13.76 -24.83
C LEU A 55 6.83 13.51 -25.20
N GLN A 56 7.32 14.04 -26.32
CA GLN A 56 8.71 13.84 -26.75
C GLN A 56 9.71 14.42 -25.74
N THR A 57 9.36 15.56 -25.13
CA THR A 57 10.18 16.18 -24.09
C THR A 57 10.25 15.27 -22.86
N LEU A 58 9.11 14.74 -22.40
CA LEU A 58 9.05 13.83 -21.27
C LEU A 58 9.75 12.48 -21.57
N GLU A 59 9.61 11.93 -22.77
CA GLU A 59 10.34 10.72 -23.21
C GLU A 59 11.86 10.95 -23.13
N LEU A 60 12.34 12.12 -23.57
CA LEU A 60 13.75 12.49 -23.48
C LEU A 60 14.20 12.66 -22.02
N GLU A 61 13.41 13.33 -21.19
CA GLU A 61 13.70 13.50 -19.76
C GLU A 61 13.79 12.15 -19.04
N LEU A 62 12.86 11.24 -19.30
CA LEU A 62 12.86 9.89 -18.73
C LEU A 62 14.03 9.04 -19.25
N SER A 63 14.45 9.23 -20.51
CA SER A 63 15.64 8.55 -21.05
C SER A 63 16.93 9.03 -20.38
N ASN A 64 17.00 10.30 -20.00
CA ASN A 64 18.16 10.90 -19.33
C ASN A 64 18.16 10.63 -17.81
N ASN A 65 16.98 10.64 -17.19
CA ASN A 65 16.80 10.40 -15.77
C ASN A 65 15.58 9.51 -15.50
N PRO A 66 15.74 8.18 -15.57
CA PRO A 66 14.66 7.22 -15.30
C PRO A 66 14.07 7.31 -13.90
N SER A 67 14.82 7.89 -12.94
CA SER A 67 14.43 8.01 -11.53
C SER A 67 13.58 9.27 -11.23
N ASN A 68 13.15 10.01 -12.24
CA ASN A 68 12.29 11.18 -12.04
C ASN A 68 10.81 10.78 -11.90
N TYR A 69 10.32 10.73 -10.66
CA TYR A 69 8.93 10.36 -10.35
C TYR A 69 7.89 11.28 -11.00
N GLU A 70 8.07 12.60 -10.92
CA GLU A 70 7.09 13.57 -11.43
C GLU A 70 6.98 13.50 -12.96
N ALA A 71 8.11 13.29 -13.65
CA ALA A 71 8.10 13.09 -15.11
C ALA A 71 7.30 11.84 -15.51
N HIS A 72 7.42 10.72 -14.79
CA HIS A 72 6.59 9.53 -15.03
C HIS A 72 5.10 9.82 -14.84
N VAL A 73 4.73 10.52 -13.77
CA VAL A 73 3.33 10.88 -13.47
C VAL A 73 2.75 11.77 -14.57
N GLN A 74 3.48 12.79 -15.00
CA GLN A 74 3.04 13.69 -16.08
C GLN A 74 2.94 12.95 -17.42
N TYR A 75 3.92 12.09 -17.72
CA TYR A 75 3.94 11.28 -18.94
C TYR A 75 2.73 10.33 -19.02
N ILE A 76 2.42 9.62 -17.93
CA ILE A 76 1.26 8.72 -17.84
C ILE A 76 -0.05 9.51 -18.01
N LYS A 77 -0.20 10.66 -17.34
CA LYS A 77 -1.39 11.52 -17.47
C LYS A 77 -1.61 11.99 -18.92
N LEU A 78 -0.53 12.36 -19.61
CA LEU A 78 -0.59 12.84 -20.99
C LEU A 78 -0.92 11.70 -21.97
N LEU A 79 -0.28 10.53 -21.81
CA LEU A 79 -0.59 9.33 -22.60
C LEU A 79 -2.05 8.89 -22.44
N ARG A 80 -2.59 8.97 -21.22
CA ARG A 80 -3.99 8.65 -20.92
C ARG A 80 -4.95 9.62 -21.63
N ARG A 81 -4.64 10.92 -21.65
CA ARG A 81 -5.44 11.95 -22.34
C ARG A 81 -5.44 11.73 -23.86
N LEU A 82 -4.29 11.40 -24.43
CA LEU A 82 -4.12 11.17 -25.88
C LEU A 82 -4.64 9.80 -26.34
N GLY A 83 -5.10 8.93 -25.43
CA GLY A 83 -5.63 7.61 -25.77
C GLY A 83 -4.58 6.62 -26.31
N GLN A 84 -3.29 6.83 -26.04
CA GLN A 84 -2.21 5.94 -26.49
C GLN A 84 -2.08 4.71 -25.57
N ILE A 85 -3.03 3.78 -25.67
CA ILE A 85 -3.22 2.65 -24.73
C ILE A 85 -1.96 1.80 -24.52
N GLU A 86 -1.30 1.35 -25.58
CA GLU A 86 -0.14 0.44 -25.43
C GLU A 86 1.06 1.15 -24.78
N LYS A 87 1.35 2.39 -25.20
CA LYS A 87 2.37 3.21 -24.55
C LYS A 87 2.04 3.50 -23.09
N LEU A 88 0.76 3.72 -22.76
CA LEU A 88 0.30 3.93 -21.40
C LEU A 88 0.57 2.70 -20.52
N ARG A 89 0.32 1.49 -21.03
CA ARG A 89 0.64 0.23 -20.33
C ARG A 89 2.13 0.09 -20.06
N GLU A 90 2.96 0.33 -21.09
CA GLU A 90 4.41 0.28 -20.98
C GLU A 90 4.94 1.30 -19.97
N ALA A 91 4.43 2.54 -20.01
CA ALA A 91 4.79 3.60 -19.08
C ALA A 91 4.44 3.26 -17.63
N ARG A 92 3.24 2.71 -17.39
CA ARG A 92 2.79 2.28 -16.05
C ARG A 92 3.62 1.12 -15.51
N GLU A 93 3.98 0.13 -16.35
CA GLU A 93 4.88 -0.95 -15.95
C GLU A 93 6.30 -0.46 -15.66
N ALA A 94 6.83 0.45 -16.48
CA ALA A 94 8.14 1.06 -16.27
C ALA A 94 8.19 1.84 -14.95
N MET A 95 7.18 2.65 -14.66
CA MET A 95 7.07 3.38 -13.39
C MET A 95 6.93 2.41 -12.22
N GLY A 96 6.05 1.40 -12.32
CA GLY A 96 5.81 0.42 -11.25
C GLY A 96 6.99 -0.51 -10.96
N ALA A 97 7.90 -0.70 -11.92
CA ALA A 97 9.15 -1.43 -11.72
C ALA A 97 10.15 -0.65 -10.86
N LEU A 98 10.13 0.68 -10.94
CA LEU A 98 11.05 1.57 -10.22
C LEU A 98 10.47 2.04 -8.88
N PHE A 99 9.20 2.41 -8.87
CA PHE A 99 8.51 3.02 -7.73
C PHE A 99 7.33 2.17 -7.27
N PRO A 100 7.01 2.14 -5.97
CA PRO A 100 5.69 1.75 -5.52
C PRO A 100 4.66 2.75 -6.06
N LEU A 101 3.49 2.27 -6.48
CA LEU A 101 2.42 3.16 -6.96
C LEU A 101 1.42 3.42 -5.84
N SER A 102 0.86 4.63 -5.80
CA SER A 102 -0.17 4.95 -4.81
C SER A 102 -1.46 4.13 -5.06
N PRO A 103 -2.31 3.93 -4.04
CA PRO A 103 -3.58 3.23 -4.21
C PRO A 103 -4.45 3.81 -5.33
N GLU A 104 -4.45 5.13 -5.51
CA GLU A 104 -5.22 5.84 -6.55
C GLU A 104 -4.69 5.51 -7.95
N MET A 105 -3.36 5.44 -8.12
CA MET A 105 -2.74 5.06 -9.39
C MET A 105 -3.09 3.61 -9.76
N TRP A 106 -3.07 2.69 -8.78
CA TRP A 106 -3.48 1.31 -8.99
C TRP A 106 -4.96 1.20 -9.36
N GLN A 107 -5.85 1.93 -8.67
CA GLN A 107 -7.28 1.97 -9.00
C GLN A 107 -7.53 2.52 -10.41
N GLU A 108 -6.86 3.62 -10.78
CA GLU A 108 -6.98 4.21 -12.11
C GLU A 108 -6.57 3.22 -13.18
N TRP A 109 -5.42 2.56 -13.00
CA TRP A 109 -4.92 1.58 -13.96
C TRP A 109 -5.86 0.39 -14.09
N ALA A 110 -6.32 -0.19 -12.98
CA ALA A 110 -7.24 -1.33 -13.01
C ALA A 110 -8.58 -0.97 -13.69
N LYS A 111 -9.12 0.23 -13.45
CA LYS A 111 -10.36 0.71 -14.07
C LYS A 111 -10.20 0.93 -15.57
N ASP A 112 -9.08 1.50 -16.01
CA ASP A 112 -8.79 1.67 -17.43
C ASP A 112 -8.73 0.30 -18.14
N GLU A 113 -7.98 -0.67 -17.58
CA GLU A 113 -7.89 -2.00 -18.18
C GLU A 113 -9.23 -2.74 -18.21
N ALA A 114 -10.04 -2.60 -17.16
CA ALA A 114 -11.40 -3.16 -17.12
C ALA A 114 -12.32 -2.54 -18.18
N SER A 115 -12.16 -1.25 -18.49
CA SER A 115 -12.94 -0.56 -19.52
C SER A 115 -12.54 -0.94 -20.96
N LEU A 116 -11.28 -1.28 -21.16
CA LEU A 116 -10.70 -1.61 -22.46
C LEU A 116 -10.86 -3.09 -22.83
N SER A 117 -10.91 -3.96 -21.83
CA SER A 117 -10.80 -5.40 -22.05
C SER A 117 -12.15 -6.10 -21.97
N ASN A 118 -12.71 -6.44 -23.14
CA ASN A 118 -13.93 -7.24 -23.23
C ASN A 118 -13.58 -8.73 -23.42
N GLY A 119 -13.37 -9.46 -22.32
CA GLY A 119 -13.16 -10.91 -22.39
C GLY A 119 -12.78 -11.58 -21.06
N SER A 120 -13.09 -12.88 -20.94
CA SER A 120 -12.75 -13.68 -19.75
C SER A 120 -11.24 -13.81 -19.52
N GLU A 121 -10.41 -13.60 -20.56
CA GLU A 121 -8.95 -13.65 -20.47
C GLU A 121 -8.35 -12.42 -19.77
N ALA A 122 -9.09 -11.31 -19.72
CA ALA A 122 -8.64 -10.09 -19.07
C ALA A 122 -8.79 -10.10 -17.55
N LEU A 123 -9.71 -10.92 -17.03
CA LEU A 123 -9.96 -11.07 -15.59
C LEU A 123 -8.68 -11.38 -14.80
N PRO A 124 -7.91 -12.45 -15.09
CA PRO A 124 -6.71 -12.76 -14.31
C PRO A 124 -5.62 -11.69 -14.42
N VAL A 125 -5.57 -10.94 -15.53
CA VAL A 125 -4.61 -9.85 -15.72
C VAL A 125 -4.96 -8.68 -14.80
N ILE A 126 -6.22 -8.29 -14.73
CA ILE A 126 -6.69 -7.20 -13.86
C ILE A 126 -6.66 -7.62 -12.39
N GLU A 127 -7.03 -8.86 -12.06
CA GLU A 127 -6.86 -9.40 -10.70
C GLU A 127 -5.39 -9.28 -10.26
N LYS A 128 -4.44 -9.61 -11.14
CA LYS A 128 -3.01 -9.45 -10.84
C LYS A 128 -2.61 -7.98 -10.61
N LEU A 129 -3.25 -7.01 -11.27
CA LEU A 129 -3.02 -5.58 -10.98
C LEU A 129 -3.52 -5.21 -9.58
N TYR A 130 -4.73 -5.65 -9.20
CA TYR A 130 -5.22 -5.44 -7.84
C TYR A 130 -4.33 -6.13 -6.80
N GLU A 131 -3.88 -7.36 -7.05
CA GLU A 131 -2.96 -8.08 -6.16
C GLU A 131 -1.63 -7.33 -5.94
N ARG A 132 -1.11 -6.67 -6.98
CA ARG A 132 0.08 -5.80 -6.85
C ARG A 132 -0.24 -4.55 -6.03
N GLY A 133 -1.40 -3.93 -6.26
CA GLY A 133 -1.78 -2.72 -5.54
C GLY A 133 -2.02 -2.95 -4.05
N VAL A 134 -2.74 -4.01 -3.67
CA VAL A 134 -2.97 -4.35 -2.26
C VAL A 134 -1.73 -4.88 -1.55
N PHE A 135 -0.69 -5.27 -2.32
CA PHE A 135 0.62 -5.60 -1.78
C PHE A 135 1.44 -4.35 -1.46
N ASP A 136 1.46 -3.35 -2.36
CA ASP A 136 2.26 -2.14 -2.19
C ASP A 136 1.86 -1.37 -0.92
N TYR A 137 0.56 -1.12 -0.72
CA TYR A 137 0.06 -0.34 0.42
C TYR A 137 -1.30 -0.81 0.92
N LEU A 138 -1.59 -0.55 2.21
CA LEU A 138 -2.91 -0.75 2.77
C LEU A 138 -3.85 0.36 2.32
N SER A 139 -4.90 0.01 1.57
CA SER A 139 -5.97 0.92 1.17
C SER A 139 -7.33 0.21 1.20
N VAL A 140 -8.25 0.72 2.01
CA VAL A 140 -9.62 0.18 2.07
C VAL A 140 -10.36 0.43 0.77
N SER A 141 -10.20 1.60 0.17
CA SER A 141 -10.85 1.91 -1.11
C SER A 141 -10.39 0.96 -2.22
N LEU A 142 -9.09 0.61 -2.27
CA LEU A 142 -8.57 -0.34 -3.26
C LEU A 142 -9.12 -1.75 -3.04
N TRP A 143 -9.24 -2.20 -1.79
CA TRP A 143 -9.88 -3.49 -1.47
C TRP A 143 -11.35 -3.51 -1.88
N CYS A 144 -12.12 -2.44 -1.60
CA CYS A 144 -13.51 -2.33 -2.02
C CYS A 144 -13.64 -2.34 -3.55
N ASP A 145 -12.80 -1.59 -4.26
CA ASP A 145 -12.76 -1.59 -5.72
C ASP A 145 -12.44 -2.97 -6.29
N TYR A 146 -11.49 -3.69 -5.70
CA TYR A 146 -11.14 -5.05 -6.10
C TYR A 146 -12.31 -6.03 -5.90
N ILE A 147 -12.96 -5.98 -4.73
CA ILE A 147 -14.13 -6.80 -4.43
C ILE A 147 -15.25 -6.53 -5.43
N ASN A 148 -15.54 -5.26 -5.69
CA ASN A 148 -16.57 -4.83 -6.65
C ASN A 148 -16.25 -5.32 -8.06
N PHE A 149 -14.97 -5.22 -8.48
CA PHE A 149 -14.52 -5.74 -9.77
C PHE A 149 -14.78 -7.24 -9.89
N VAL A 150 -14.36 -8.04 -8.91
CA VAL A 150 -14.56 -9.50 -8.94
C VAL A 150 -16.05 -9.85 -8.96
N GLN A 151 -16.89 -9.14 -8.19
CA GLN A 151 -18.34 -9.38 -8.19
C GLN A 151 -19.01 -9.05 -9.54
N GLN A 152 -18.56 -8.01 -10.24
CA GLN A 152 -19.15 -7.58 -11.50
C GLN A 152 -18.70 -8.43 -12.70
N TYR A 153 -17.40 -8.73 -12.74
CA TYR A 153 -16.75 -9.25 -13.94
C TYR A 153 -16.47 -10.76 -13.89
N ASP A 154 -16.37 -11.39 -12.71
CA ASP A 154 -16.24 -12.85 -12.61
C ASP A 154 -17.62 -13.53 -12.74
N PRO A 155 -17.88 -14.30 -13.82
CA PRO A 155 -19.18 -14.95 -14.03
C PRO A 155 -19.54 -15.92 -12.89
N SER A 156 -18.56 -16.62 -12.32
CA SER A 156 -18.80 -17.61 -11.27
C SER A 156 -19.30 -16.95 -9.99
N VAL A 157 -18.85 -15.73 -9.70
CA VAL A 157 -19.23 -14.93 -8.54
C VAL A 157 -20.58 -14.27 -8.79
N ARG A 158 -20.75 -13.65 -9.96
CA ARG A 158 -22.00 -12.98 -10.35
C ARG A 158 -23.18 -13.94 -10.41
N ASP A 159 -22.95 -15.15 -10.92
CA ASP A 159 -23.99 -16.18 -11.06
C ASP A 159 -24.17 -16.97 -9.74
N CYS A 160 -23.53 -16.54 -8.63
CA CYS A 160 -23.60 -17.16 -7.31
C CYS A 160 -23.32 -18.67 -7.30
N SER A 161 -22.39 -19.13 -8.15
CA SER A 161 -21.96 -20.53 -8.14
C SER A 161 -21.26 -20.87 -6.83
N ALA A 162 -21.29 -22.14 -6.40
CA ALA A 162 -20.64 -22.55 -5.15
C ALA A 162 -19.13 -22.21 -5.11
N ALA A 163 -18.45 -22.32 -6.26
CA ALA A 163 -17.05 -21.96 -6.39
C ALA A 163 -16.83 -20.44 -6.34
N GLY A 164 -17.68 -19.65 -7.02
CA GLY A 164 -17.60 -18.19 -7.01
C GLY A 164 -17.91 -17.59 -5.63
N ILE A 165 -18.91 -18.12 -4.92
CA ILE A 165 -19.20 -17.72 -3.53
C ILE A 165 -17.99 -17.98 -2.63
N LEU A 166 -17.33 -19.14 -2.78
CA LEU A 166 -16.11 -19.44 -2.01
C LEU A 166 -14.97 -18.48 -2.37
N LYS A 167 -14.78 -18.17 -3.66
CA LYS A 167 -13.78 -17.20 -4.14
C LYS A 167 -14.01 -15.81 -3.53
N ALA A 168 -15.24 -15.29 -3.60
CA ALA A 168 -15.60 -14.00 -3.04
C ALA A 168 -15.44 -13.96 -1.52
N ARG A 169 -15.88 -14.99 -0.79
CA ARG A 169 -15.67 -15.11 0.66
C ARG A 169 -14.18 -15.08 1.02
N ASN A 170 -13.34 -15.83 0.30
CA ASN A 170 -11.90 -15.81 0.53
C ASN A 170 -11.31 -14.41 0.28
N LEU A 171 -11.80 -13.69 -0.72
CA LEU A 171 -11.38 -12.31 -0.99
C LEU A 171 -11.79 -11.36 0.14
N PHE A 172 -13.02 -11.45 0.65
CA PHE A 172 -13.46 -10.68 1.81
C PHE A 172 -12.64 -10.99 3.07
N GLU A 173 -12.36 -12.26 3.37
CA GLU A 173 -11.56 -12.62 4.54
C GLU A 173 -10.11 -12.10 4.43
N ARG A 174 -9.54 -12.06 3.21
CA ARG A 174 -8.24 -11.41 2.96
C ARG A 174 -8.31 -9.90 3.20
N ALA A 175 -9.34 -9.24 2.67
CA ALA A 175 -9.56 -7.81 2.87
C ALA A 175 -9.74 -7.46 4.36
N LEU A 176 -10.48 -8.29 5.11
CA LEU A 176 -10.64 -8.15 6.56
C LEU A 176 -9.35 -8.42 7.33
N THR A 177 -8.53 -9.37 6.90
CA THR A 177 -7.23 -9.63 7.52
C THR A 177 -6.28 -8.44 7.35
N ALA A 178 -6.31 -7.79 6.18
CA ALA A 178 -5.47 -6.64 5.89
C ALA A 178 -5.99 -5.35 6.55
N ALA A 179 -7.28 -5.04 6.39
CA ALA A 179 -7.83 -3.72 6.72
C ALA A 179 -9.05 -3.75 7.67
N GLY A 180 -9.50 -4.93 8.12
CA GLY A 180 -10.70 -5.07 8.95
C GLY A 180 -10.59 -4.45 10.35
N LEU A 181 -9.38 -4.14 10.82
CA LEU A 181 -9.11 -3.43 12.08
C LEU A 181 -8.86 -1.92 11.88
N HIS A 182 -8.94 -1.42 10.65
CA HIS A 182 -8.77 -0.01 10.35
C HIS A 182 -9.93 0.78 10.98
N ILE A 183 -9.64 1.65 11.95
CA ILE A 183 -10.70 2.24 12.79
C ILE A 183 -11.66 3.12 11.99
N ALA A 184 -11.12 4.01 11.14
CA ALA A 184 -11.95 4.94 10.38
C ALA A 184 -12.68 4.30 9.19
N GLU A 185 -12.03 3.39 8.47
CA GLU A 185 -12.53 2.92 7.17
C GLU A 185 -12.86 1.42 7.11
N GLY A 186 -12.40 0.61 8.07
CA GLY A 186 -12.55 -0.85 8.02
C GLY A 186 -14.00 -1.31 7.98
N SER A 187 -14.93 -0.50 8.51
CA SER A 187 -16.37 -0.72 8.46
C SER A 187 -16.90 -0.91 7.04
N LYS A 188 -16.33 -0.21 6.06
CA LYS A 188 -16.74 -0.29 4.64
C LYS A 188 -16.61 -1.72 4.10
N ILE A 189 -15.56 -2.45 4.49
CA ILE A 189 -15.34 -3.85 4.07
C ILE A 189 -16.30 -4.79 4.80
N TRP A 190 -16.52 -4.56 6.10
CA TRP A 190 -17.48 -5.34 6.87
C TRP A 190 -18.90 -5.17 6.31
N GLU A 191 -19.30 -3.96 5.96
CA GLU A 191 -20.59 -3.63 5.33
C GLU A 191 -20.73 -4.35 3.99
N ALA A 192 -19.77 -4.16 3.08
CA ALA A 192 -19.78 -4.84 1.79
C ALA A 192 -19.86 -6.37 1.91
N TYR A 193 -19.21 -6.96 2.93
CA TYR A 193 -19.29 -8.41 3.17
C TYR A 193 -20.67 -8.83 3.69
N ARG A 194 -21.28 -8.04 4.58
CA ARG A 194 -22.65 -8.30 5.04
C ARG A 194 -23.65 -8.19 3.91
N ASP A 195 -23.51 -7.18 3.06
CA ASP A 195 -24.40 -6.96 1.92
C ASP A 195 -24.30 -8.10 0.91
N PHE A 196 -23.07 -8.57 0.64
CA PHE A 196 -22.84 -9.75 -0.19
C PHE A 196 -23.52 -11.01 0.36
N GLU A 197 -23.39 -11.28 1.66
CA GLU A 197 -24.00 -12.47 2.27
C GLU A 197 -25.54 -12.34 2.38
N GLN A 198 -26.07 -11.12 2.55
CA GLN A 198 -27.51 -10.85 2.46
C GLN A 198 -28.04 -11.04 1.04
N ALA A 199 -27.31 -10.59 0.02
CA ALA A 199 -27.67 -10.84 -1.38
C ALA A 199 -27.75 -12.35 -1.65
N ILE A 200 -26.78 -13.15 -1.16
CA ILE A 200 -26.84 -14.62 -1.27
C ILE A 200 -28.09 -15.16 -0.57
N PHE A 201 -28.43 -14.70 0.64
CA PHE A 201 -29.63 -15.15 1.35
C PHE A 201 -30.90 -14.99 0.51
N HIS A 202 -31.04 -13.87 -0.21
CA HIS A 202 -32.18 -13.62 -1.09
C HIS A 202 -32.21 -14.50 -2.35
N THR A 203 -31.08 -15.04 -2.79
CA THR A 203 -31.01 -15.99 -3.93
C THR A 203 -31.39 -17.43 -3.57
N ILE A 204 -31.40 -17.79 -2.28
CA ILE A 204 -31.73 -19.14 -1.83
C ILE A 204 -33.26 -19.36 -1.94
N ASP A 205 -33.64 -20.48 -2.57
CA ASP A 205 -35.04 -20.92 -2.69
C ASP A 205 -35.76 -20.92 -1.32
N GLU A 206 -36.99 -20.38 -1.29
CA GLU A 206 -37.83 -20.34 -0.09
C GLU A 206 -38.12 -21.72 0.49
N ALA A 207 -38.17 -22.75 -0.35
CA ALA A 207 -38.35 -24.13 0.11
C ALA A 207 -37.12 -24.68 0.88
N ASN A 208 -35.94 -24.09 0.68
CA ASN A 208 -34.70 -24.53 1.32
C ASN A 208 -34.47 -23.84 2.68
N ILE A 209 -35.28 -24.22 3.66
CA ILE A 209 -35.23 -23.69 5.03
C ILE A 209 -33.85 -23.90 5.66
N GLU A 210 -33.24 -25.07 5.48
CA GLU A 210 -31.92 -25.39 6.06
C GLU A 210 -30.82 -24.49 5.48
N GLY A 211 -30.84 -24.24 4.17
CA GLY A 211 -29.90 -23.35 3.50
C GLY A 211 -30.04 -21.91 3.98
N LYS A 212 -31.27 -21.42 4.12
CA LYS A 212 -31.55 -20.08 4.66
C LYS A 212 -31.07 -19.94 6.10
N GLU A 213 -31.34 -20.91 6.97
CA GLU A 213 -30.90 -20.86 8.37
C GLU A 213 -29.35 -20.83 8.49
N LYS A 214 -28.65 -21.65 7.69
CA LYS A 214 -27.18 -21.62 7.64
C LYS A 214 -26.65 -20.25 7.19
N GLN A 215 -27.33 -19.62 6.23
CA GLN A 215 -26.94 -18.32 5.71
C GLN A 215 -27.22 -17.19 6.73
N VAL A 216 -28.36 -17.23 7.43
CA VAL A 216 -28.67 -16.32 8.55
C VAL A 216 -27.61 -16.44 9.64
N GLN A 217 -27.24 -17.65 10.04
CA GLN A 217 -26.21 -17.86 11.06
C GLN A 217 -24.84 -17.32 10.62
N ARG A 218 -24.53 -17.37 9.32
CA ARG A 218 -23.31 -16.78 8.77
C ARG A 218 -23.33 -15.26 8.87
N ILE A 219 -24.40 -14.60 8.44
CA ILE A 219 -24.57 -13.14 8.55
C ILE A 219 -24.49 -12.71 10.02
N ARG A 220 -25.18 -13.42 10.92
CA ARG A 220 -25.11 -13.21 12.37
C ARG A 220 -23.67 -13.29 12.90
N THR A 221 -22.90 -14.28 12.44
CA THR A 221 -21.49 -14.43 12.83
C THR A 221 -20.64 -13.25 12.35
N ILE A 222 -20.90 -12.69 11.18
CA ILE A 222 -20.19 -11.51 10.67
C ILE A 222 -20.52 -10.28 11.54
N PHE A 223 -21.79 -10.07 11.89
CA PHE A 223 -22.17 -9.01 12.85
C PHE A 223 -21.45 -9.17 14.19
N HIS A 224 -21.44 -10.38 14.76
CA HIS A 224 -20.77 -10.63 16.04
C HIS A 224 -19.26 -10.36 15.97
N ARG A 225 -18.62 -10.73 14.86
CA ARG A 225 -17.20 -10.43 14.61
C ARG A 225 -16.98 -8.93 14.53
N GLN A 226 -17.74 -8.19 13.72
CA GLN A 226 -17.60 -6.75 13.57
C GLN A 226 -17.87 -5.98 14.87
N LEU A 227 -18.91 -6.36 15.62
CA LEU A 227 -19.24 -5.76 16.93
C LEU A 227 -18.15 -6.00 17.99
N SER A 228 -17.22 -6.93 17.72
CA SER A 228 -16.05 -7.18 18.58
C SER A 228 -14.82 -6.36 18.18
N VAL A 229 -14.91 -5.52 17.14
CA VAL A 229 -13.80 -4.70 16.62
C VAL A 229 -14.06 -3.22 16.93
N PRO A 230 -13.07 -2.46 17.42
CA PRO A 230 -13.22 -1.04 17.77
C PRO A 230 -13.22 -0.13 16.53
N LEU A 231 -14.31 -0.15 15.75
CA LEU A 231 -14.50 0.70 14.56
C LEU A 231 -15.29 1.97 14.87
N ALA A 232 -15.16 2.99 14.02
CA ALA A 232 -15.86 4.27 14.18
C ALA A 232 -17.40 4.16 14.14
N ASP A 233 -17.91 3.22 13.36
CA ASP A 233 -19.34 2.93 13.15
C ASP A 233 -19.92 1.92 14.16
N LEU A 234 -19.17 1.55 15.20
CA LEU A 234 -19.55 0.45 16.11
C LEU A 234 -20.96 0.62 16.70
N ARG A 235 -21.33 1.86 17.05
CA ARG A 235 -22.67 2.19 17.58
C ARG A 235 -23.76 2.04 16.52
N SER A 236 -23.54 2.55 15.30
CA SER A 236 -24.51 2.40 14.20
C SER A 236 -24.67 0.94 13.79
N THR A 237 -23.57 0.17 13.76
CA THR A 237 -23.61 -1.26 13.49
C THR A 237 -24.45 -2.03 14.51
N LEU A 238 -24.44 -1.64 15.79
CA LEU A 238 -25.32 -2.25 16.81
C LEU A 238 -26.80 -2.04 16.49
N PHE A 239 -27.20 -0.83 16.07
CA PHE A 239 -28.57 -0.54 15.69
C PHE A 239 -28.99 -1.34 14.45
N VAL A 240 -28.12 -1.42 13.44
CA VAL A 240 -28.36 -2.25 12.24
C VAL A 240 -28.51 -3.72 12.60
N TYR A 241 -27.66 -4.26 13.48
CA TYR A 241 -27.76 -5.64 13.95
C TYR A 241 -29.08 -5.91 14.68
N LYS A 242 -29.51 -5.01 15.57
CA LYS A 242 -30.79 -5.15 16.27
C LYS A 242 -31.98 -5.15 15.33
N ALA A 243 -32.00 -4.22 14.36
CA ALA A 243 -33.04 -4.18 13.34
C ALA A 243 -33.09 -5.49 12.53
N TRP A 244 -31.92 -5.96 12.11
CA TRP A 244 -31.78 -7.21 11.36
C TRP A 244 -32.24 -8.45 12.15
N GLU A 245 -31.91 -8.57 13.44
CA GLU A 245 -32.40 -9.68 14.28
C GLU A 245 -33.93 -9.64 14.47
N VAL A 246 -34.53 -8.44 14.52
CA VAL A 246 -36.00 -8.29 14.58
C VAL A 246 -36.68 -8.78 13.30
N GLU A 247 -36.10 -8.48 12.14
CA GLU A 247 -36.57 -9.01 10.85
C GLU A 247 -36.53 -10.55 10.80
N HIS A 248 -35.62 -11.16 11.56
CA HIS A 248 -35.45 -12.62 11.65
C HIS A 248 -36.19 -13.25 12.85
N GLY A 249 -37.13 -12.52 13.46
CA GLY A 249 -38.08 -13.05 14.45
C GLY A 249 -37.62 -12.95 15.91
N ASN A 250 -36.51 -12.29 16.20
CA ASN A 250 -36.09 -12.00 17.57
C ASN A 250 -36.75 -10.72 18.09
N VAL A 251 -37.02 -10.65 19.40
CA VAL A 251 -37.63 -9.47 20.02
C VAL A 251 -36.52 -8.64 20.67
N LEU A 252 -36.09 -7.58 19.98
CA LEU A 252 -35.11 -6.62 20.47
C LEU A 252 -35.69 -5.21 20.42
N ASP A 253 -35.29 -4.38 21.38
CA ASP A 253 -35.55 -2.94 21.29
C ASP A 253 -34.51 -2.29 20.37
N VAL A 254 -34.96 -1.96 19.16
CA VAL A 254 -34.14 -1.35 18.10
C VAL A 254 -33.77 0.10 18.42
N ASN A 255 -34.58 0.81 19.20
CA ASN A 255 -34.37 2.24 19.46
C ASN A 255 -33.55 2.51 20.72
N SER A 256 -33.42 1.53 21.61
CA SER A 256 -32.56 1.65 22.79
C SER A 256 -31.09 1.34 22.46
N GLY A 257 -30.17 2.07 23.10
CA GLY A 257 -28.74 1.73 23.13
C GLY A 257 -28.40 0.57 24.08
N ASP A 258 -29.38 0.10 24.86
CA ASP A 258 -29.19 -0.96 25.85
C ASP A 258 -28.94 -2.31 25.18
N LEU A 259 -28.17 -3.18 25.82
CA LEU A 259 -27.81 -4.50 25.27
C LEU A 259 -28.83 -5.59 25.63
N ASP A 260 -30.02 -5.19 26.07
CA ASP A 260 -31.09 -6.10 26.47
C ASP A 260 -31.53 -6.99 25.30
N GLY A 261 -31.63 -8.29 25.57
CA GLY A 261 -31.97 -9.31 24.56
C GLY A 261 -30.79 -9.77 23.70
N ILE A 262 -29.64 -9.10 23.74
CA ILE A 262 -28.41 -9.57 23.09
C ILE A 262 -27.74 -10.63 23.98
N SER A 263 -27.16 -11.66 23.36
CA SER A 263 -26.35 -12.66 24.08
C SER A 263 -25.26 -12.00 24.91
N SER A 264 -25.07 -12.46 26.15
CA SER A 264 -24.09 -11.91 27.10
C SER A 264 -22.67 -11.89 26.55
N HIS A 265 -22.29 -12.89 25.74
CA HIS A 265 -21.00 -12.93 25.07
C HIS A 265 -20.83 -11.76 24.10
N VAL A 266 -21.83 -11.51 23.25
CA VAL A 266 -21.79 -10.44 22.23
C VAL A 266 -21.81 -9.07 22.90
N ALA A 267 -22.64 -8.90 23.93
CA ALA A 267 -22.69 -7.69 24.73
C ALA A 267 -21.33 -7.38 25.42
N SER A 268 -20.68 -8.40 25.98
CA SER A 268 -19.35 -8.26 26.58
C SER A 268 -18.28 -7.90 25.56
N ALA A 269 -18.28 -8.55 24.40
CA ALA A 269 -17.34 -8.25 23.32
C ALA A 269 -17.54 -6.82 22.77
N TYR A 270 -18.79 -6.39 22.60
CA TYR A 270 -19.14 -5.04 22.19
C TYR A 270 -18.67 -3.99 23.20
N ASN A 271 -18.91 -4.19 24.51
CA ASN A 271 -18.46 -3.25 25.53
C ASN A 271 -16.93 -3.12 25.53
N LYS A 272 -16.21 -4.23 25.40
CA LYS A 272 -14.74 -4.21 25.27
C LYS A 272 -14.30 -3.45 24.01
N ALA A 273 -14.95 -3.69 22.88
CA ALA A 273 -14.66 -2.98 21.63
C ALA A 273 -14.94 -1.47 21.77
N LEU A 274 -16.02 -1.09 22.44
CA LEU A 274 -16.39 0.30 22.69
C LEU A 274 -15.38 1.00 23.60
N GLU A 275 -14.93 0.35 24.67
CA GLU A 275 -13.84 0.86 25.54
C GLU A 275 -12.55 1.05 24.75
N MET A 276 -12.18 0.07 23.92
CA MET A 276 -11.00 0.14 23.05
C MET A 276 -11.11 1.27 22.02
N TYR A 277 -12.30 1.49 21.44
CA TYR A 277 -12.56 2.58 20.52
C TYR A 277 -12.43 3.94 21.21
N ASN A 278 -13.08 4.12 22.37
CA ASN A 278 -13.05 5.37 23.13
C ASN A 278 -11.62 5.76 23.54
N ALA A 279 -10.76 4.78 23.86
CA ALA A 279 -9.36 5.03 24.17
C ALA A 279 -8.54 5.57 22.97
N ARG A 280 -9.07 5.47 21.75
CA ARG A 280 -8.41 5.82 20.49
C ARG A 280 -9.04 7.01 19.77
N THR A 281 -10.25 7.41 20.13
CA THR A 281 -11.01 8.47 19.45
C THR A 281 -10.18 9.75 19.30
N HIS A 282 -9.56 10.24 20.37
CA HIS A 282 -8.71 11.44 20.31
C HIS A 282 -7.48 11.26 19.40
N LEU A 283 -6.87 10.07 19.38
CA LEU A 283 -5.70 9.78 18.54
C LEU A 283 -6.11 9.74 17.05
N GLU A 284 -7.27 9.17 16.74
CA GLU A 284 -7.84 9.16 15.39
C GLU A 284 -8.23 10.57 14.93
N GLU A 285 -8.79 11.39 15.81
CA GLU A 285 -9.08 12.80 15.53
C GLU A 285 -7.81 13.58 15.19
N GLN A 286 -6.73 13.39 15.97
CA GLN A 286 -5.45 14.05 15.75
C GLN A 286 -4.84 13.74 14.38
N ILE A 287 -4.84 12.47 13.95
CA ILE A 287 -4.27 12.11 12.63
C ILE A 287 -5.18 12.52 11.46
N SER A 288 -6.46 12.76 11.71
CA SER A 288 -7.46 13.11 10.68
C SER A 288 -7.65 14.62 10.49
N GLN A 289 -6.95 15.47 11.25
CA GLN A 289 -7.06 16.93 11.11
C GLN A 289 -6.63 17.38 9.72
N GLN A 290 -7.55 18.04 9.02
CA GLN A 290 -7.28 18.67 7.73
C GLN A 290 -6.33 19.86 7.94
N ASP A 291 -5.48 20.13 6.94
CA ASP A 291 -4.51 21.24 6.91
C ASP A 291 -3.31 21.16 7.87
N MET A 292 -3.09 20.04 8.56
CA MET A 292 -1.82 19.85 9.30
C MET A 292 -0.63 19.58 8.37
N PRO A 293 0.55 20.16 8.66
CA PRO A 293 1.78 19.80 7.96
C PRO A 293 2.14 18.33 8.13
N ASP A 294 2.71 17.72 7.09
CA ASP A 294 3.07 16.30 7.08
C ASP A 294 4.02 15.90 8.22
N SER A 295 4.95 16.78 8.60
CA SER A 295 5.84 16.54 9.75
C SER A 295 5.09 16.42 11.07
N GLU A 296 4.04 17.21 11.26
CA GLU A 296 3.22 17.17 12.47
C GLU A 296 2.29 15.94 12.44
N ARG A 297 1.66 15.66 11.30
CA ARG A 297 0.83 14.46 11.14
C ARG A 297 1.64 13.18 11.37
N LEU A 298 2.86 13.08 10.84
CA LEU A 298 3.78 11.99 11.12
C LEU A 298 4.07 11.87 12.62
N GLN A 299 4.29 12.99 13.32
CA GLN A 299 4.49 12.99 14.77
C GLN A 299 3.27 12.49 15.56
N GLN A 300 2.05 12.78 15.09
CA GLN A 300 0.82 12.23 15.67
C GLN A 300 0.75 10.70 15.45
N PHE A 301 1.05 10.21 14.24
CA PHE A 301 1.16 8.77 13.97
C PHE A 301 2.20 8.09 14.87
N MET A 302 3.38 8.68 15.05
CA MET A 302 4.42 8.12 15.93
C MET A 302 3.98 8.07 17.40
N SER A 303 3.20 9.05 17.85
CA SER A 303 2.63 9.07 19.21
C SER A 303 1.57 7.98 19.38
N TYR A 304 0.73 7.79 18.36
CA TYR A 304 -0.26 6.74 18.33
C TYR A 304 0.39 5.34 18.27
N LEU A 305 1.44 5.15 17.47
CA LEU A 305 2.20 3.90 17.42
C LEU A 305 2.77 3.51 18.78
N LYS A 306 3.29 4.47 19.55
CA LYS A 306 3.74 4.23 20.93
C LYS A 306 2.60 3.76 21.83
N PHE A 307 1.41 4.34 21.69
CA PHE A 307 0.21 3.91 22.43
C PHE A 307 -0.22 2.48 22.05
N GLU A 308 -0.26 2.14 20.75
CA GLU A 308 -0.64 0.78 20.32
C GLU A 308 0.42 -0.25 20.73
N GLN A 309 1.71 0.08 20.66
CA GLN A 309 2.80 -0.77 21.14
C GLN A 309 2.70 -1.02 22.65
N PHE A 310 2.34 0.00 23.43
CA PHE A 310 2.09 -0.15 24.87
C PHE A 310 0.85 -1.00 25.15
N SER A 311 -0.21 -0.86 24.33
CA SER A 311 -1.43 -1.67 24.41
C SER A 311 -1.17 -3.15 24.10
N GLY A 312 -0.15 -3.45 23.29
CA GLY A 312 0.40 -4.80 23.13
C GLY A 312 -0.38 -5.72 22.18
N ASP A 313 -1.22 -5.18 21.30
CA ASP A 313 -1.92 -5.95 20.26
C ASP A 313 -1.14 -5.89 18.93
N PRO A 314 -0.47 -6.98 18.49
CA PRO A 314 0.36 -6.95 17.30
C PRO A 314 -0.41 -6.71 15.99
N ALA A 315 -1.68 -7.10 15.91
CA ALA A 315 -2.47 -6.88 14.72
C ALA A 315 -2.81 -5.40 14.56
N ARG A 316 -3.10 -4.72 15.67
CA ARG A 316 -3.39 -3.28 15.68
C ARG A 316 -2.16 -2.42 15.42
N VAL A 317 -1.02 -2.79 16.01
CA VAL A 317 0.26 -2.12 15.74
C VAL A 317 0.61 -2.24 14.26
N GLN A 318 0.45 -3.43 13.67
CA GLN A 318 0.67 -3.63 12.23
C GLN A 318 -0.25 -2.76 11.38
N VAL A 319 -1.57 -2.78 11.62
CA VAL A 319 -2.51 -1.96 10.85
C VAL A 319 -2.20 -0.46 10.98
N LEU A 320 -1.77 0.01 12.14
CA LEU A 320 -1.38 1.42 12.30
C LEU A 320 -0.07 1.75 11.57
N TYR A 321 0.92 0.84 11.57
CA TYR A 321 2.12 1.01 10.75
C TYR A 321 1.78 1.03 9.26
N GLU A 322 0.96 0.09 8.79
CA GLU A 322 0.49 0.01 7.40
C GLU A 322 -0.21 1.31 6.98
N ARG A 323 -1.08 1.87 7.83
CA ARG A 323 -1.69 3.19 7.60
C ARG A 323 -0.64 4.30 7.49
N ALA A 324 0.32 4.33 8.41
CA ALA A 324 1.34 5.37 8.43
C ALA A 324 2.28 5.31 7.21
N ILE A 325 2.67 4.12 6.74
CA ILE A 325 3.54 3.97 5.56
C ILE A 325 2.81 4.26 4.24
N THR A 326 1.48 4.09 4.19
CA THR A 326 0.68 4.54 3.04
C THR A 326 0.72 6.07 2.91
N GLU A 327 0.64 6.78 4.04
CA GLU A 327 0.69 8.26 4.08
C GLU A 327 2.11 8.82 3.92
N PHE A 328 3.11 8.15 4.51
CA PHE A 328 4.51 8.60 4.54
C PHE A 328 5.47 7.54 3.98
N PRO A 329 5.32 7.15 2.70
CA PRO A 329 6.05 6.03 2.12
C PRO A 329 7.56 6.22 2.09
N ILE A 330 8.06 7.45 2.04
CA ILE A 330 9.50 7.75 1.97
C ILE A 330 10.15 8.01 3.35
N SER A 331 9.44 7.77 4.45
CA SER A 331 9.97 7.97 5.80
C SER A 331 10.88 6.81 6.23
N ASN A 332 12.18 7.04 6.20
CA ASN A 332 13.20 6.06 6.59
C ASN A 332 12.99 5.55 8.03
N ASP A 333 12.76 6.47 8.97
CA ASP A 333 12.58 6.16 10.39
C ASP A 333 11.37 5.28 10.63
N LEU A 334 10.27 5.54 9.90
CA LEU A 334 9.04 4.76 10.00
C LEU A 334 9.25 3.31 9.53
N TRP A 335 9.91 3.11 8.39
CA TRP A 335 10.22 1.77 7.87
C TRP A 335 11.20 1.01 8.77
N LEU A 336 12.22 1.70 9.29
CA LEU A 336 13.18 1.10 10.23
C LEU A 336 12.49 0.68 11.53
N ASP A 337 11.65 1.54 12.11
CA ASP A 337 10.92 1.22 13.33
C ASP A 337 9.91 0.09 13.10
N TYR A 338 9.21 0.10 11.96
CA TYR A 338 8.25 -0.95 11.63
C TYR A 338 8.94 -2.31 11.47
N THR A 339 9.99 -2.39 10.65
CA THR A 339 10.73 -3.64 10.42
C THR A 339 11.39 -4.17 11.70
N ARG A 340 11.98 -3.28 12.53
CA ARG A 340 12.52 -3.65 13.85
C ARG A 340 11.44 -4.15 14.81
N TYR A 341 10.25 -3.56 14.79
CA TYR A 341 9.11 -4.03 15.57
C TYR A 341 8.71 -5.45 15.15
N LEU A 342 8.58 -5.69 13.84
CA LEU A 342 8.25 -7.01 13.32
C LEU A 342 9.29 -8.06 13.72
N ASP A 343 10.59 -7.77 13.52
CA ASP A 343 11.67 -8.68 13.86
C ASP A 343 11.69 -9.09 15.36
N ARG A 344 11.23 -8.20 16.24
CA ARG A 344 11.15 -8.46 17.69
C ARG A 344 9.89 -9.23 18.10
N THR A 345 8.76 -8.95 17.46
CA THR A 345 7.44 -9.37 17.94
C THR A 345 6.80 -10.47 17.12
N LEU A 346 7.03 -10.50 15.81
CA LEU A 346 6.41 -11.40 14.85
C LEU A 346 7.48 -12.30 14.25
N LYS A 347 7.31 -13.61 14.37
CA LYS A 347 8.24 -14.61 13.80
C LYS A 347 7.67 -15.29 12.56
N VAL A 348 6.86 -14.56 11.79
CA VAL A 348 6.25 -15.06 10.55
C VAL A 348 7.11 -14.60 9.38
N ALA A 349 7.99 -15.50 8.90
CA ALA A 349 9.02 -15.17 7.90
C ALA A 349 8.47 -14.49 6.64
N ASN A 350 7.33 -14.95 6.12
CA ASN A 350 6.74 -14.38 4.90
C ASN A 350 6.31 -12.92 5.09
N VAL A 351 5.66 -12.59 6.22
CA VAL A 351 5.21 -11.20 6.49
C VAL A 351 6.41 -10.27 6.61
N ILE A 352 7.46 -10.69 7.33
CA ILE A 352 8.69 -9.90 7.50
C ILE A 352 9.37 -9.67 6.15
N ARG A 353 9.52 -10.73 5.34
CA ARG A 353 10.10 -10.66 4.00
C ARG A 353 9.35 -9.67 3.12
N ASP A 354 8.03 -9.75 3.10
CA ASP A 354 7.19 -8.90 2.26
C ASP A 354 7.30 -7.43 2.68
N VAL A 355 7.34 -7.16 3.98
CA VAL A 355 7.55 -5.80 4.51
C VAL A 355 8.93 -5.25 4.15
N TYR A 356 10.01 -6.03 4.28
CA TYR A 356 11.35 -5.60 3.84
C TYR A 356 11.44 -5.37 2.34
N SER A 357 10.78 -6.20 1.53
CA SER A 357 10.71 -6.02 0.08
C SER A 357 10.06 -4.68 -0.30
N ARG A 358 9.00 -4.27 0.42
CA ARG A 358 8.37 -2.96 0.22
C ARG A 358 9.25 -1.83 0.77
N ALA A 359 9.83 -2.00 1.95
CA ALA A 359 10.69 -0.99 2.58
C ALA A 359 11.88 -0.61 1.68
N THR A 360 12.54 -1.61 1.10
CA THR A 360 13.69 -1.41 0.18
C THR A 360 13.28 -0.86 -1.18
N LYS A 361 12.02 -1.01 -1.60
CA LYS A 361 11.47 -0.35 -2.80
C LYS A 361 11.11 1.12 -2.54
N ASN A 362 10.64 1.43 -1.32
CA ASN A 362 10.25 2.77 -0.90
C ASN A 362 11.45 3.66 -0.53
N CYS A 363 12.39 3.10 0.23
CA CYS A 363 13.58 3.78 0.74
C CYS A 363 14.85 3.03 0.28
N PRO A 364 15.13 2.94 -1.04
CA PRO A 364 16.26 2.19 -1.57
C PRO A 364 17.63 2.73 -1.12
N TRP A 365 17.70 3.99 -0.68
CA TRP A 365 18.93 4.66 -0.20
C TRP A 365 19.29 4.34 1.26
N VAL A 366 18.56 3.47 1.96
CA VAL A 366 18.82 3.10 3.35
C VAL A 366 19.45 1.70 3.42
N GLY A 367 20.77 1.63 3.62
CA GLY A 367 21.51 0.37 3.65
C GLY A 367 21.05 -0.58 4.77
N GLU A 368 20.66 -0.04 5.94
CA GLU A 368 20.17 -0.85 7.06
C GLU A 368 18.92 -1.68 6.70
N LEU A 369 18.02 -1.16 5.85
CA LEU A 369 16.85 -1.91 5.37
C LEU A 369 17.26 -3.09 4.50
N TRP A 370 18.27 -2.93 3.65
CA TRP A 370 18.79 -4.01 2.80
C TRP A 370 19.51 -5.08 3.63
N VAL A 371 20.30 -4.68 4.62
CA VAL A 371 20.92 -5.61 5.58
C VAL A 371 19.84 -6.41 6.31
N GLY A 372 18.82 -5.74 6.85
CA GLY A 372 17.67 -6.39 7.48
C GLY A 372 16.95 -7.35 6.54
N TYR A 373 16.78 -6.96 5.27
CA TYR A 373 16.14 -7.80 4.26
C TYR A 373 16.93 -9.09 4.01
N LEU A 374 18.25 -8.99 3.77
CA LEU A 374 19.12 -10.17 3.58
C LEU A 374 19.09 -11.11 4.80
N LEU A 375 19.13 -10.55 6.01
CA LEU A 375 19.05 -11.33 7.25
C LEU A 375 17.67 -11.98 7.40
N SER A 376 16.58 -11.34 6.97
CA SER A 376 15.24 -11.91 7.00
C SER A 376 15.09 -13.09 6.04
N LEU A 377 15.68 -12.98 4.84
CA LEU A 377 15.71 -14.06 3.84
C LEU A 377 16.52 -15.25 4.35
N GLU A 378 17.66 -15.01 4.98
CA GLU A 378 18.46 -16.07 5.61
C GLU A 378 17.67 -16.80 6.71
N ARG A 379 17.02 -16.04 7.61
CA ARG A 379 16.15 -16.60 8.66
C ARG A 379 14.96 -17.37 8.09
N GLY A 380 14.43 -16.94 6.95
CA GLY A 380 13.37 -17.61 6.20
C GLY A 380 13.84 -18.79 5.34
N HIS A 381 15.12 -19.17 5.41
CA HIS A 381 15.72 -20.24 4.59
C HIS A 381 15.57 -20.03 3.08
N ALA A 382 15.62 -18.78 2.63
CA ALA A 382 15.57 -18.44 1.21
C ALA A 382 16.71 -19.10 0.41
N SER A 383 16.46 -19.29 -0.88
CA SER A 383 17.46 -19.87 -1.77
C SER A 383 18.68 -18.94 -1.92
N GLU A 384 19.84 -19.52 -2.20
CA GLU A 384 21.06 -18.73 -2.42
C GLU A 384 20.91 -17.76 -3.61
N LYS A 385 20.18 -18.18 -4.64
CA LYS A 385 19.84 -17.37 -5.81
C LYS A 385 19.04 -16.12 -5.43
N GLU A 386 18.07 -16.27 -4.53
CA GLU A 386 17.20 -15.18 -4.07
C GLU A 386 17.99 -14.16 -3.23
N ILE A 387 18.78 -14.63 -2.26
CA ILE A 387 19.65 -13.77 -1.44
C ILE A 387 20.67 -13.03 -2.32
N SER A 388 21.28 -13.72 -3.29
CA SER A 388 22.22 -13.11 -4.22
C SER A 388 21.55 -12.03 -5.07
N ALA A 389 20.33 -12.25 -5.57
CA ALA A 389 19.62 -11.26 -6.37
C ALA A 389 19.30 -9.98 -5.57
N VAL A 390 18.89 -10.12 -4.30
CA VAL A 390 18.65 -8.97 -3.40
C VAL A 390 19.94 -8.25 -3.08
N PHE A 391 21.04 -8.98 -2.85
CA PHE A 391 22.35 -8.40 -2.61
C PHE A 391 22.83 -7.57 -3.82
N GLU A 392 22.81 -8.14 -5.03
CA GLU A 392 23.21 -7.40 -6.25
C GLU A 392 22.32 -6.17 -6.49
N LYS A 393 21.01 -6.27 -6.22
CA LYS A 393 20.10 -5.13 -6.30
C LYS A 393 20.48 -4.03 -5.31
N SER A 394 20.86 -4.40 -4.08
CA SER A 394 21.28 -3.42 -3.06
C SER A 394 22.54 -2.66 -3.46
N LEU A 395 23.47 -3.29 -4.19
CA LEU A 395 24.70 -2.62 -4.67
C LEU A 395 24.43 -1.59 -5.77
N GLN A 396 23.30 -1.68 -6.47
CA GLN A 396 22.88 -0.71 -7.49
C GLN A 396 22.25 0.54 -6.86
N CYS A 397 21.92 0.52 -5.57
CA CYS A 397 21.38 1.66 -4.85
C CYS A 397 22.48 2.67 -4.49
N THR A 398 22.09 3.91 -4.23
CA THR A 398 22.99 4.99 -3.81
C THR A 398 22.81 5.26 -2.32
N PHE A 399 23.69 4.70 -1.49
CA PHE A 399 23.68 4.93 -0.04
C PHE A 399 24.40 6.22 0.34
N SER A 400 24.18 6.69 1.58
CA SER A 400 24.77 7.92 2.08
C SER A 400 26.26 7.78 2.41
N SER A 401 26.69 6.57 2.76
CA SER A 401 28.06 6.26 3.16
C SER A 401 28.57 4.94 2.60
N PHE A 402 29.87 4.87 2.31
CA PHE A 402 30.55 3.62 1.93
C PHE A 402 30.57 2.57 3.05
N GLU A 403 30.40 2.99 4.31
CA GLU A 403 30.26 2.06 5.44
C GLU A 403 28.97 1.22 5.33
N GLU A 404 27.90 1.76 4.72
CA GLU A 404 26.66 0.98 4.51
C GLU A 404 26.86 -0.16 3.50
N TYR A 405 27.66 0.09 2.44
CA TYR A 405 28.06 -0.98 1.51
C TYR A 405 28.95 -2.01 2.22
N LEU A 406 29.87 -1.57 3.09
CA LEU A 406 30.67 -2.49 3.90
C LEU A 406 29.78 -3.41 4.74
N ASP A 407 28.76 -2.88 5.41
CA ASP A 407 27.82 -3.68 6.20
C ASP A 407 27.05 -4.70 5.33
N LEU A 408 26.69 -4.35 4.10
CA LEU A 408 26.07 -5.28 3.14
C LEU A 408 27.02 -6.41 2.74
N PHE A 409 28.26 -6.08 2.37
CA PHE A 409 29.27 -7.09 2.03
C PHE A 409 29.54 -8.02 3.21
N LEU A 410 29.72 -7.47 4.41
CA LEU A 410 29.94 -8.25 5.62
C LEU A 410 28.74 -9.17 5.91
N THR A 411 27.51 -8.65 5.81
CA THR A 411 26.29 -9.43 5.98
C THR A 411 26.20 -10.59 4.99
N ARG A 412 26.53 -10.33 3.72
CA ARG A 412 26.55 -11.34 2.65
C ARG A 412 27.58 -12.44 2.92
N ILE A 413 28.81 -12.05 3.26
CA ILE A 413 29.91 -12.96 3.61
C ILE A 413 29.53 -13.81 4.82
N ASP A 414 28.93 -13.20 5.84
CA ASP A 414 28.50 -13.89 7.04
C ASP A 414 27.40 -14.92 6.75
N GLY A 415 26.44 -14.58 5.90
CA GLY A 415 25.40 -15.50 5.44
C GLY A 415 25.99 -16.69 4.67
N LEU A 416 26.89 -16.43 3.71
CA LEU A 416 27.59 -17.49 2.98
C LEU A 416 28.38 -18.41 3.92
N ARG A 417 29.13 -17.83 4.86
CA ARG A 417 29.87 -18.58 5.88
C ARG A 417 28.95 -19.49 6.70
N ARG A 418 27.81 -18.97 7.18
CA ARG A 418 26.85 -19.76 7.96
C ARG A 418 26.25 -20.91 7.14
N ARG A 419 25.87 -20.65 5.89
CA ARG A 419 25.37 -21.69 4.96
C ARG A 419 26.41 -22.76 4.69
N MET A 420 27.68 -22.39 4.51
CA MET A 420 28.77 -23.33 4.32
C MET A 420 29.01 -24.23 5.54
N SER A 421 28.97 -23.66 6.76
CA SER A 421 29.09 -24.45 7.98
C SER A 421 27.99 -25.50 8.09
N LEU A 422 26.74 -25.12 7.76
CA LEU A 422 25.60 -26.05 7.73
C LEU A 422 25.72 -27.10 6.61
N ALA A 423 26.20 -26.70 5.42
CA ALA A 423 26.31 -27.61 4.28
C ALA A 423 27.45 -28.65 4.45
N ARG A 424 28.54 -28.30 5.17
CA ARG A 424 29.58 -29.26 5.59
C ARG A 424 29.03 -30.37 6.48
N GLU A 425 27.93 -30.14 7.20
CA GLU A 425 27.25 -31.16 8.00
C GLU A 425 26.31 -32.05 7.16
N ALA A 426 25.94 -31.61 5.94
CA ALA A 426 24.88 -32.21 5.11
C ALA A 426 25.35 -32.71 3.72
N GLU A 427 26.65 -33.02 3.55
CA GLU A 427 27.26 -33.49 2.27
C GLU A 427 27.12 -32.52 1.07
N GLY A 428 26.68 -31.27 1.29
CA GLY A 428 26.59 -30.24 0.26
C GLY A 428 27.87 -29.42 0.16
N ILE A 429 28.57 -29.47 -0.98
CA ILE A 429 29.75 -28.62 -1.23
C ILE A 429 29.26 -27.24 -1.69
N LEU A 430 29.04 -26.31 -0.76
CA LEU A 430 29.15 -24.90 -1.10
C LEU A 430 30.64 -24.57 -1.27
N ASP A 431 31.00 -24.04 -2.43
CA ASP A 431 32.39 -23.72 -2.75
C ASP A 431 32.85 -22.48 -1.97
N TYR A 432 33.96 -22.61 -1.25
CA TYR A 432 34.61 -21.50 -0.56
C TYR A 432 35.07 -20.41 -1.56
N ALA A 433 35.18 -20.74 -2.84
CA ALA A 433 35.38 -19.78 -3.93
C ALA A 433 34.39 -18.61 -3.87
N LEU A 434 33.09 -18.87 -3.63
CA LEU A 434 32.09 -17.80 -3.61
C LEU A 434 32.34 -16.79 -2.47
N VAL A 435 32.83 -17.26 -1.32
CA VAL A 435 33.21 -16.38 -0.20
C VAL A 435 34.42 -15.53 -0.61
N ARG A 436 35.42 -16.12 -1.26
CA ARG A 436 36.60 -15.40 -1.78
C ARG A 436 36.20 -14.35 -2.81
N ASP A 437 35.37 -14.71 -3.78
CA ASP A 437 34.90 -13.81 -4.82
C ASP A 437 34.14 -12.62 -4.21
N THR A 438 33.32 -12.87 -3.18
CA THR A 438 32.59 -11.81 -2.47
C THR A 438 33.55 -10.88 -1.71
N PHE A 439 34.59 -11.41 -1.06
CA PHE A 439 35.62 -10.59 -0.42
C PHE A 439 36.44 -9.77 -1.41
N GLN A 440 36.82 -10.38 -2.54
CA GLN A 440 37.55 -9.69 -3.59
C GLN A 440 36.71 -8.55 -4.16
N HIS A 441 35.44 -8.82 -4.48
CA HIS A 441 34.50 -7.79 -4.91
C HIS A 441 34.35 -6.67 -3.88
N ALA A 442 34.21 -7.01 -2.59
CA ALA A 442 34.15 -6.02 -1.51
C ALA A 442 35.41 -5.15 -1.46
N SER A 443 36.59 -5.76 -1.58
CA SER A 443 37.87 -5.06 -1.55
C SER A 443 38.03 -4.14 -2.76
N ASP A 444 37.75 -4.63 -3.96
CA ASP A 444 37.87 -3.85 -5.20
C ASP A 444 36.92 -2.65 -5.21
N TYR A 445 35.70 -2.84 -4.70
CA TYR A 445 34.67 -1.80 -4.63
C TYR A 445 34.97 -0.77 -3.53
N LEU A 446 35.37 -1.20 -2.33
CA LEU A 446 35.47 -0.32 -1.15
C LEU A 446 36.85 0.31 -0.97
N SER A 447 37.94 -0.35 -1.39
CA SER A 447 39.31 0.12 -1.17
C SER A 447 39.60 1.51 -1.73
N PRO A 448 39.04 1.94 -2.89
CA PRO A 448 39.22 3.31 -3.38
C PRO A 448 38.64 4.38 -2.44
N HIS A 449 37.60 4.04 -1.69
CA HIS A 449 36.78 4.99 -0.92
C HIS A 449 37.04 4.94 0.59
N LEU A 450 37.39 3.78 1.14
CA LEU A 450 37.61 3.54 2.56
C LEU A 450 39.09 3.41 2.94
N LYS A 451 39.99 4.08 2.19
CA LYS A 451 41.43 4.04 2.51
C LYS A 451 41.69 4.53 3.93
N ASN A 452 42.47 3.75 4.68
CA ASN A 452 42.86 4.03 6.06
C ASN A 452 41.69 4.08 7.06
N THR A 453 40.53 3.49 6.77
CA THR A 453 39.47 3.33 7.77
C THR A 453 39.62 2.01 8.52
N ASP A 454 39.17 2.01 9.78
CA ASP A 454 39.10 0.80 10.61
C ASP A 454 38.17 -0.26 9.99
N GLY A 455 37.14 0.17 9.24
CA GLY A 455 36.21 -0.70 8.52
C GLY A 455 36.91 -1.56 7.48
N LEU A 456 37.76 -0.95 6.64
CA LEU A 456 38.51 -1.68 5.61
C LEU A 456 39.53 -2.66 6.22
N LEU A 457 40.19 -2.25 7.32
CA LEU A 457 41.10 -3.11 8.09
C LEU A 457 40.35 -4.30 8.71
N ARG A 458 39.14 -4.08 9.21
CA ARG A 458 38.27 -5.13 9.76
C ARG A 458 37.86 -6.12 8.67
N LEU A 459 37.53 -5.66 7.46
CA LEU A 459 37.23 -6.52 6.31
C LEU A 459 38.41 -7.44 5.98
N HIS A 460 39.61 -6.89 5.82
CA HIS A 460 40.82 -7.66 5.50
C HIS A 460 41.24 -8.61 6.64
N SER A 461 41.12 -8.17 7.90
CA SER A 461 41.34 -9.04 9.05
C SER A 461 40.36 -10.21 9.06
N TYR A 462 39.09 -9.94 8.76
CA TYR A 462 38.07 -10.98 8.69
C TYR A 462 38.35 -11.97 7.55
N TRP A 463 38.70 -11.48 6.36
CA TRP A 463 39.09 -12.30 5.22
C TRP A 463 40.27 -13.21 5.54
N SER A 464 41.37 -12.66 6.08
CA SER A 464 42.55 -13.45 6.44
C SER A 464 42.23 -14.56 7.45
N ARG A 465 41.32 -14.31 8.40
CA ARG A 465 40.90 -15.31 9.40
C ARG A 465 40.08 -16.42 8.76
N LEU A 466 39.22 -16.11 7.80
CA LEU A 466 38.45 -17.12 7.08
C LEU A 466 39.32 -17.96 6.14
N GLU A 467 40.34 -17.36 5.50
CA GLU A 467 41.33 -18.13 4.73
C GLU A 467 42.06 -19.16 5.60
N LEU A 468 42.45 -18.79 6.82
CA LEU A 468 43.10 -19.72 7.74
C LEU A 468 42.15 -20.81 8.24
N ASN A 469 40.93 -20.43 8.64
CA ASN A 469 40.02 -21.34 9.34
C ASN A 469 39.20 -22.24 8.39
N LEU A 470 38.68 -21.68 7.30
CA LEU A 470 37.81 -22.38 6.36
C LEU A 470 38.55 -22.81 5.10
N GLY A 471 39.38 -21.91 4.54
CA GLY A 471 40.19 -22.17 3.35
C GLY A 471 41.42 -23.03 3.61
N LYS A 472 41.92 -23.05 4.87
CA LYS A 472 43.17 -23.71 5.30
C LYS A 472 44.39 -23.29 4.47
N ASP A 473 44.40 -22.05 3.99
CA ASP A 473 45.44 -21.51 3.11
C ASP A 473 46.16 -20.33 3.77
N LEU A 474 47.35 -20.59 4.32
CA LEU A 474 48.19 -19.58 4.95
C LEU A 474 48.78 -18.60 3.93
N VAL A 475 49.02 -19.04 2.69
CA VAL A 475 49.59 -18.17 1.64
C VAL A 475 48.54 -17.17 1.20
N ALA A 476 47.32 -17.62 0.94
CA ALA A 476 46.19 -16.73 0.66
C ALA A 476 45.94 -15.74 1.80
N ALA A 477 45.96 -16.20 3.05
CA ALA A 477 45.77 -15.33 4.22
C ALA A 477 46.83 -14.22 4.34
N ARG A 478 48.08 -14.48 3.93
CA ARG A 478 49.13 -13.45 3.85
C ARG A 478 48.91 -12.52 2.67
N GLY A 479 48.53 -13.06 1.51
CA GLY A 479 48.23 -12.29 0.31
C GLY A 479 47.15 -11.22 0.52
N VAL A 480 46.15 -11.49 1.37
CA VAL A 480 45.12 -10.50 1.76
C VAL A 480 45.72 -9.26 2.41
N TRP A 481 46.76 -9.41 3.24
CA TRP A 481 47.42 -8.26 3.87
C TRP A 481 48.40 -7.56 2.92
N GLU A 482 49.02 -8.32 2.02
CA GLU A 482 49.88 -7.77 0.97
C GLU A 482 49.09 -6.93 -0.04
N SER A 483 47.82 -7.26 -0.32
CA SER A 483 46.96 -6.49 -1.23
C SER A 483 46.42 -5.18 -0.63
N LEU A 484 46.50 -5.02 0.70
CA LEU A 484 46.08 -3.80 1.39
C LEU A 484 47.17 -2.71 1.37
N ALA A 485 48.43 -3.12 1.22
CA ALA A 485 49.61 -2.24 1.17
C ALA A 485 49.76 -1.57 -0.20
#